data_AF-A0A158P380-F1
#
_entry.id   AF-A0A158P380-F1
#
_cell.length_a   1.000
_cell.length_b   1.000
_cell.length_c   1.000
_cell.angle_alpha   90.00
_cell.angle_beta   90.00
_cell.angle_gamma   90.00
#
_symmetry.space_group_name_H-M   'P 1'
#
loop_
_entity.id
_entity.type
_entity.pdbx_description
1 polymer ?
#
loop_
_entity_poly.entity_id
_entity_poly.type
_entity_poly.pdbx_seq_one_letter_code
_entity_poly.pdbx_strand_id
1 'polypeptide(L)'
;MKTEVSWKRRLLRKKIKYMLVCVLVVAVIFVIHQLFYFKELNQDTVGKLIAGSVKDTHRMVVGKRVDKWNQPYHSKLIRDTNGRTVSLRGTRDQDIAKYLPNINGKFVCFVSKKEIDFIRINDDYCDCPMDGSDEPGTNACNNGFFNCEKSSRKSAVRIPSYKVNDGHCDCCDGSDEWAEAAVLYKLNKLKITFYGPRCPNKC
;
A
#
# COMPACT_ATOMS: atom_id res chain seq x y z
N MET A 1 13.18 68.76 32.35
CA MET A 1 12.86 68.00 31.10
C MET A 1 13.54 66.61 30.97
N LYS A 2 14.56 66.22 31.76
CA LYS A 2 15.23 64.90 31.62
C LYS A 2 14.54 63.71 32.33
N THR A 3 13.68 63.95 33.31
CA THR A 3 13.04 62.91 34.14
C THR A 3 11.84 62.24 33.47
N GLU A 4 11.02 63.01 32.74
CA GLU A 4 9.88 62.56 31.91
C GLU A 4 10.27 61.51 30.86
N VAL A 5 11.40 61.73 30.17
CA VAL A 5 11.88 60.84 29.09
C VAL A 5 12.34 59.48 29.64
N SER A 6 12.87 59.44 30.86
CA SER A 6 13.33 58.22 31.53
C SER A 6 12.16 57.31 31.94
N TRP A 7 11.07 57.90 32.43
CA TRP A 7 9.90 57.15 32.87
C TRP A 7 9.13 56.53 31.69
N LYS A 8 8.93 57.29 30.60
CA LYS A 8 8.31 56.78 29.36
C LYS A 8 9.10 55.61 28.76
N ARG A 9 10.45 55.68 28.71
CA ARG A 9 11.31 54.56 28.24
C ARG A 9 11.26 53.34 29.16
N ARG A 10 11.07 53.52 30.48
CA ARG A 10 10.95 52.41 31.44
C ARG A 10 9.57 51.73 31.34
N LEU A 11 8.51 52.51 31.11
CA LEU A 11 7.16 52.01 30.87
C LEU A 11 7.06 51.25 29.54
N LEU A 12 7.68 51.78 28.47
CA LEU A 12 7.74 51.14 27.16
C LEU A 12 8.52 49.82 27.20
N ARG A 13 9.65 49.77 27.92
CA ARG A 13 10.41 48.54 28.15
C ARG A 13 9.61 47.48 28.93
N LYS A 14 8.83 47.90 29.94
CA LYS A 14 7.92 47.00 30.66
C LYS A 14 6.81 46.47 29.74
N LYS A 15 6.17 47.33 28.95
CA LYS A 15 5.15 46.92 27.97
C LYS A 15 5.70 45.97 26.91
N ILE A 16 6.88 46.25 26.35
CA ILE A 16 7.56 45.36 25.40
C ILE A 16 7.90 44.02 26.05
N LYS A 17 8.39 44.03 27.30
CA LYS A 17 8.67 42.79 28.05
C LYS A 17 7.40 41.94 28.23
N TYR A 18 6.27 42.55 28.60
CA TYR A 18 5.00 41.83 28.71
C TYR A 18 4.49 41.33 27.34
N MET A 19 4.61 42.12 26.27
CA MET A 19 4.25 41.69 24.92
C MET A 19 5.08 40.48 24.46
N LEU A 20 6.40 40.49 24.70
CA LEU A 20 7.27 39.36 24.36
C LEU A 20 6.92 38.11 25.16
N VAL A 21 6.57 38.26 26.44
CA VAL A 21 6.08 37.14 27.27
C VAL A 21 4.77 36.58 26.71
N CYS A 22 3.80 37.42 26.34
CA CYS A 22 2.55 36.96 25.74
C CYS A 22 2.78 36.20 24.42
N VAL A 23 3.64 36.70 23.54
CA VAL A 23 3.98 36.02 22.28
C VAL A 23 4.62 34.66 22.54
N LEU A 24 5.52 34.57 23.52
CA LEU A 24 6.17 33.32 23.89
C LEU A 24 5.16 32.29 24.45
N VAL A 25 4.21 32.72 25.28
CA VAL A 25 3.13 31.85 25.79
C VAL A 25 2.27 31.30 24.65
N VAL A 26 1.84 32.16 23.71
CA VAL A 26 1.05 31.72 22.55
C VAL A 26 1.82 30.73 21.68
N ALA A 27 3.12 30.98 21.46
CA ALA A 27 3.97 30.06 20.70
C ALA A 27 4.09 28.68 21.38
N VAL A 28 4.25 28.65 22.71
CA VAL A 28 4.30 27.38 23.47
C VAL A 28 2.98 26.61 23.37
N ILE A 29 1.84 27.30 23.49
CA ILE A 29 0.51 26.68 23.32
C ILE A 29 0.37 26.09 21.92
N PHE A 30 0.76 26.83 20.89
CA PHE A 30 0.72 26.35 19.50
C PHE A 30 1.58 25.10 19.31
N VAL A 31 2.82 25.08 19.82
CA VAL A 31 3.71 23.92 19.72
C VAL A 31 3.14 22.71 20.47
N ILE A 32 2.57 22.88 21.67
CA ILE A 32 1.91 21.80 22.41
C ILE A 32 0.74 21.22 21.61
N HIS A 33 -0.06 22.08 20.99
CA HIS A 33 -1.19 21.67 20.16
C HIS A 33 -0.74 20.89 18.91
N GLN A 34 0.35 21.34 18.26
CA GLN A 34 0.96 20.62 17.14
C GLN A 34 1.51 19.24 17.57
N LEU A 35 2.13 19.14 18.76
CA LEU A 35 2.59 17.86 19.30
C LEU A 35 1.44 16.90 19.61
N PHE A 36 0.30 17.42 20.09
CA PHE A 36 -0.89 16.62 20.33
C PHE A 36 -1.48 16.08 19.03
N TYR A 37 -1.63 16.93 18.01
CA TYR A 37 -2.05 16.49 16.68
C TYR A 37 -1.10 15.48 16.05
N PHE A 38 0.22 15.70 16.19
CA PHE A 38 1.22 14.75 15.70
C PHE A 38 1.12 13.40 16.41
N LYS A 39 0.82 13.40 17.72
CA LYS A 39 0.60 12.16 18.48
C LYS A 39 -0.68 11.44 18.04
N GLU A 40 -1.77 12.16 17.77
CA GLU A 40 -3.04 11.59 17.32
C GLU A 40 -2.94 11.03 15.89
N LEU A 41 -2.32 11.78 14.97
CA LEU A 41 -1.97 11.30 13.62
C LEU A 41 -1.02 10.11 13.66
N ASN A 42 -0.03 10.09 14.56
CA ASN A 42 0.80 8.92 14.75
C ASN A 42 0.04 7.77 15.40
N GLN A 43 -0.94 7.99 16.28
CA GLN A 43 -1.77 6.88 16.78
C GLN A 43 -2.64 6.27 15.69
N ASP A 44 -3.13 7.07 14.73
CA ASP A 44 -3.89 6.54 13.59
C ASP A 44 -2.99 5.89 12.54
N THR A 45 -1.78 6.44 12.32
CA THR A 45 -0.81 5.91 11.35
C THR A 45 -0.11 4.69 11.90
N VAL A 46 0.38 4.75 13.14
CA VAL A 46 0.91 3.59 13.88
C VAL A 46 -0.22 2.62 14.19
N GLY A 47 -1.45 3.05 14.46
CA GLY A 47 -2.61 2.17 14.62
C GLY A 47 -2.97 1.41 13.35
N LYS A 48 -2.86 2.05 12.17
CA LYS A 48 -2.96 1.38 10.86
C LYS A 48 -1.76 0.47 10.56
N LEU A 49 -0.54 0.86 10.94
CA LEU A 49 0.66 0.04 10.78
C LEU A 49 0.74 -1.13 11.79
N ILE A 50 0.18 -0.96 12.99
CA ILE A 50 -0.01 -1.98 14.04
C ILE A 50 -1.17 -2.89 13.66
N ALA A 51 -2.26 -2.39 13.06
CA ALA A 51 -3.26 -3.27 12.43
C ALA A 51 -2.65 -4.13 11.29
N GLY A 52 -1.59 -3.63 10.63
CA GLY A 52 -0.80 -4.39 9.66
C GLY A 52 0.34 -5.25 10.24
N SER A 53 0.73 -5.08 11.52
CA SER A 53 1.95 -5.69 12.10
C SER A 53 1.77 -6.32 13.49
N VAL A 54 0.57 -6.26 14.08
CA VAL A 54 0.23 -7.06 15.26
C VAL A 54 0.13 -8.50 14.82
N LYS A 55 1.07 -9.30 15.33
CA LYS A 55 0.91 -10.75 15.46
C LYS A 55 -0.50 -11.05 15.96
N ASP A 56 -1.34 -11.41 15.00
CA ASP A 56 -2.76 -11.62 15.13
C ASP A 56 -3.01 -12.81 16.06
N THR A 57 -3.15 -12.52 17.36
CA THR A 57 -3.53 -13.52 18.37
C THR A 57 -5.05 -13.71 18.40
N HIS A 58 -5.79 -13.11 17.45
CA HIS A 58 -7.20 -13.36 17.21
C HIS A 58 -7.51 -13.61 15.72
N ARG A 59 -6.65 -14.41 15.07
CA ARG A 59 -7.12 -15.28 13.97
C ARG A 59 -8.07 -16.31 14.57
N MET A 60 -9.35 -15.96 14.70
CA MET A 60 -10.39 -16.99 14.61
C MET A 60 -10.33 -17.51 13.18
N VAL A 61 -9.56 -18.59 12.98
CA VAL A 61 -9.61 -19.41 11.78
C VAL A 61 -11.04 -19.97 11.70
N VAL A 62 -11.93 -19.21 11.08
CA VAL A 62 -13.18 -19.75 10.55
C VAL A 62 -12.72 -20.75 9.49
N GLY A 63 -12.80 -22.02 9.86
CA GLY A 63 -12.27 -23.22 9.20
C GLY A 63 -11.63 -23.02 7.82
N LYS A 64 -10.32 -23.33 7.74
CA LYS A 64 -9.56 -23.69 6.54
C LYS A 64 -10.36 -23.58 5.23
N ARG A 65 -10.54 -22.35 4.73
CA ARG A 65 -10.59 -22.13 3.30
C ARG A 65 -9.19 -21.67 2.97
N VAL A 66 -8.37 -22.57 2.39
CA VAL A 66 -7.17 -22.11 1.71
C VAL A 66 -7.70 -21.26 0.57
N ASP A 67 -7.50 -19.95 0.67
CA ASP A 67 -8.00 -18.98 -0.31
C ASP A 67 -7.66 -19.49 -1.71
N LYS A 68 -8.65 -19.49 -2.61
CA LYS A 68 -8.54 -20.06 -3.98
C LYS A 68 -7.23 -19.63 -4.65
N TRP A 69 -6.85 -18.38 -4.42
CA TRP A 69 -5.70 -17.72 -5.03
C TRP A 69 -4.38 -17.87 -4.27
N ASN A 70 -4.39 -18.39 -3.05
CA ASN A 70 -3.20 -18.75 -2.27
C ASN A 70 -2.70 -20.17 -2.59
N GLN A 71 -3.37 -20.87 -3.51
CA GLN A 71 -2.90 -22.15 -4.03
C GLN A 71 -1.70 -21.95 -4.98
N PRO A 72 -0.64 -22.79 -4.90
CA PRO A 72 0.58 -22.64 -5.70
C PRO A 72 0.36 -22.54 -7.21
N TYR A 73 -0.74 -23.12 -7.70
CA TYR A 73 -1.10 -23.17 -9.12
C TYR A 73 -1.33 -21.78 -9.73
N HIS A 74 -1.98 -20.88 -8.98
CA HIS A 74 -2.39 -19.56 -9.49
C HIS A 74 -1.31 -18.48 -9.33
N SER A 75 -0.39 -18.68 -8.38
CA SER A 75 0.59 -17.67 -7.98
C SER A 75 1.92 -17.73 -8.76
N LYS A 76 2.12 -18.70 -9.66
CA LYS A 76 3.34 -18.84 -10.50
C LYS A 76 4.62 -18.57 -9.69
N LEU A 77 4.80 -19.33 -8.62
CA LEU A 77 5.82 -19.08 -7.62
C LEU A 77 7.22 -19.35 -8.17
N ILE A 78 8.11 -18.36 -8.10
CA ILE A 78 9.54 -18.50 -8.41
C ILE A 78 10.36 -18.30 -7.14
N ARG A 79 11.45 -19.05 -7.02
CA ARG A 79 12.41 -18.88 -5.93
C ARG A 79 13.64 -18.10 -6.40
N ASP A 80 14.06 -17.14 -5.60
CA ASP A 80 15.38 -16.51 -5.71
C ASP A 80 16.49 -17.48 -5.26
N THR A 81 17.72 -17.16 -5.63
CA THR A 81 18.99 -17.70 -5.13
C THR A 81 19.04 -17.84 -3.62
N ASN A 82 18.42 -16.92 -2.87
CA ASN A 82 18.33 -16.96 -1.40
C ASN A 82 17.17 -17.82 -0.85
N GLY A 83 16.43 -18.53 -1.72
CA GLY A 83 15.28 -19.34 -1.34
C GLY A 83 13.99 -18.56 -1.05
N ARG A 84 13.98 -17.24 -1.22
CA ARG A 84 12.78 -16.40 -1.10
C ARG A 84 11.84 -16.68 -2.27
N THR A 85 10.55 -16.77 -2.01
CA THR A 85 9.55 -17.07 -3.05
C THR A 85 8.80 -15.81 -3.44
N VAL A 86 8.66 -15.57 -4.74
CA VAL A 86 7.98 -14.43 -5.35
C VAL A 86 6.85 -14.95 -6.23
N SER A 87 5.71 -14.28 -6.19
CA SER A 87 4.53 -14.62 -6.99
C SER A 87 4.54 -13.87 -8.31
N LEU A 88 4.62 -14.57 -9.44
CA LEU A 88 4.50 -13.96 -10.77
C LEU A 88 3.05 -13.91 -11.27
N ARG A 89 2.10 -13.68 -10.37
CA ARG A 89 0.69 -13.49 -10.73
C ARG A 89 0.55 -12.37 -11.76
N GLY A 90 -0.40 -12.51 -12.68
CA GLY A 90 -0.69 -11.52 -13.71
C GLY A 90 0.33 -11.46 -14.85
N THR A 91 1.36 -12.31 -14.84
CA THR A 91 2.29 -12.46 -15.97
C THR A 91 1.73 -13.41 -17.03
N ARG A 92 2.16 -13.21 -18.29
CA ARG A 92 1.94 -14.19 -19.37
C ARG A 92 2.91 -15.36 -19.22
N ASP A 93 2.47 -16.58 -19.51
CA ASP A 93 3.33 -17.77 -19.44
C ASP A 93 4.59 -17.66 -20.32
N GLN A 94 4.45 -17.00 -21.47
CA GLN A 94 5.53 -16.77 -22.42
C GLN A 94 6.57 -15.76 -21.90
N ASP A 95 6.20 -14.89 -20.96
CA ASP A 95 7.09 -13.87 -20.40
C ASP A 95 7.80 -14.33 -19.12
N ILE A 96 7.46 -15.50 -18.55
CA ILE A 96 8.04 -16.01 -17.29
C ILE A 96 9.57 -15.98 -17.32
N ALA A 97 10.20 -16.34 -18.45
CA ALA A 97 11.66 -16.32 -18.59
C ALA A 97 12.27 -14.91 -18.43
N LYS A 98 11.53 -13.85 -18.78
CA LYS A 98 11.99 -12.45 -18.61
C LYS A 98 11.98 -12.00 -17.15
N TYR A 99 11.20 -12.67 -16.31
CA TYR A 99 11.14 -12.41 -14.88
C TYR A 99 12.23 -13.10 -14.11
N LEU A 100 13.01 -14.01 -14.71
CA LEU A 100 14.09 -14.68 -13.98
C LEU A 100 15.18 -13.69 -13.53
N PRO A 101 15.77 -13.89 -12.34
CA PRO A 101 16.82 -13.01 -11.84
C PRO A 101 18.06 -13.06 -12.74
N ASN A 102 18.75 -11.93 -12.86
CA ASN A 102 20.03 -11.83 -13.55
C ASN A 102 21.18 -12.49 -12.73
N ILE A 103 22.41 -12.40 -13.24
CA ILE A 103 23.61 -12.93 -12.56
C ILE A 103 23.81 -12.38 -11.13
N ASN A 104 23.29 -11.19 -10.84
CA ASN A 104 23.37 -10.55 -9.53
C ASN A 104 22.17 -10.88 -8.61
N GLY A 105 21.26 -11.77 -9.03
CA GLY A 105 20.04 -12.07 -8.26
C GLY A 105 18.97 -10.97 -8.33
N LYS A 106 19.04 -10.08 -9.32
CA LYS A 106 18.15 -8.92 -9.46
C LYS A 106 17.17 -9.06 -10.63
N PHE A 107 16.01 -8.45 -10.50
CA PHE A 107 15.07 -8.28 -11.61
C PHE A 107 15.47 -7.04 -12.43
N VAL A 108 15.27 -7.11 -13.74
CA VAL A 108 15.61 -6.02 -14.67
C VAL A 108 14.33 -5.55 -15.37
N CYS A 109 13.94 -4.30 -15.14
CA CYS A 109 12.79 -3.69 -15.81
C CYS A 109 12.92 -3.84 -17.34
N PHE A 110 11.83 -4.16 -18.04
CA PHE A 110 11.89 -4.54 -19.45
C PHE A 110 12.31 -3.38 -20.37
N VAL A 111 11.83 -2.17 -20.10
CA VAL A 111 12.16 -0.98 -20.91
C VAL A 111 13.33 -0.20 -20.33
N SER A 112 13.23 0.26 -19.08
CA SER A 112 14.23 1.15 -18.47
C SER A 112 15.57 0.47 -18.16
N LYS A 113 15.60 -0.87 -18.14
CA LYS A 113 16.76 -1.69 -17.72
C LYS A 113 17.27 -1.40 -16.30
N LYS A 114 16.49 -0.71 -15.48
CA LYS A 114 16.78 -0.52 -14.05
C LYS A 114 16.78 -1.89 -13.36
N GLU A 115 17.81 -2.14 -12.56
CA GLU A 115 17.88 -3.34 -11.72
C GLU A 115 17.24 -3.07 -10.36
N ILE A 116 16.35 -3.97 -9.93
CA ILE A 116 15.71 -3.94 -8.60
C ILE A 116 15.85 -5.30 -7.91
N ASP A 117 15.68 -5.31 -6.60
CA ASP A 117 15.72 -6.58 -5.85
C ASP A 117 14.58 -7.48 -6.29
N PHE A 118 14.86 -8.77 -6.48
CA PHE A 118 13.88 -9.72 -7.01
C PHE A 118 12.59 -9.81 -6.16
N ILE A 119 12.69 -9.54 -4.86
CA ILE A 119 11.57 -9.54 -3.92
C ILE A 119 10.55 -8.42 -4.16
N ARG A 120 10.91 -7.41 -4.96
CA ARG A 120 10.05 -6.25 -5.27
C ARG A 120 9.09 -6.48 -6.43
N ILE A 121 9.05 -7.69 -6.98
CA ILE A 121 8.03 -8.02 -7.97
C ILE A 121 6.71 -8.27 -7.24
N ASN A 122 5.66 -7.56 -7.63
CA ASN A 122 4.34 -7.59 -7.00
C ASN A 122 4.40 -7.25 -5.50
N ASP A 123 5.12 -6.20 -5.14
CA ASP A 123 5.22 -5.69 -3.76
C ASP A 123 4.30 -4.49 -3.48
N ASP A 124 3.38 -4.21 -4.40
CA ASP A 124 2.47 -3.06 -4.38
C ASP A 124 3.21 -1.71 -4.51
N TYR A 125 4.44 -1.69 -5.04
CA TYR A 125 5.20 -0.48 -5.32
C TYR A 125 5.73 -0.41 -6.75
N CYS A 126 5.47 0.71 -7.44
CA CYS A 126 5.91 0.87 -8.83
C CYS A 126 7.37 1.34 -8.94
N ASP A 127 8.27 0.38 -9.07
CA ASP A 127 9.70 0.51 -9.27
C ASP A 127 10.11 0.65 -10.75
N CYS A 128 9.33 0.13 -11.70
CA CYS A 128 9.53 0.27 -13.14
C CYS A 128 8.47 1.18 -13.81
N PRO A 129 8.52 2.52 -13.64
CA PRO A 129 7.42 3.41 -14.04
C PRO A 129 7.16 3.51 -15.55
N MET A 130 8.14 3.15 -16.39
CA MET A 130 8.01 3.25 -17.85
C MET A 130 7.12 2.14 -18.42
N ASP A 131 7.13 0.96 -17.81
CA ASP A 131 6.53 -0.25 -18.37
C ASP A 131 5.72 -1.07 -17.35
N GLY A 132 5.86 -0.78 -16.05
CA GLY A 132 5.18 -1.48 -14.95
C GLY A 132 5.50 -2.96 -14.89
N SER A 133 6.69 -3.36 -15.36
CA SER A 133 7.04 -4.77 -15.51
C SER A 133 7.26 -5.49 -14.19
N ASP A 134 7.58 -4.76 -13.12
CA ASP A 134 7.70 -5.24 -11.75
C ASP A 134 6.36 -5.54 -11.07
N GLU A 135 5.28 -4.88 -11.49
CA GLU A 135 3.94 -5.01 -10.88
C GLU A 135 2.91 -5.65 -11.85
N PRO A 136 3.14 -6.87 -12.38
CA PRO A 136 2.19 -7.53 -13.28
C PRO A 136 0.91 -8.03 -12.59
N GLY A 137 0.93 -8.18 -11.28
CA GLY A 137 -0.09 -8.80 -10.44
C GLY A 137 -0.81 -7.83 -9.52
N THR A 138 -0.44 -6.55 -9.49
CA THR A 138 -1.02 -5.53 -8.61
C THR A 138 -1.52 -4.33 -9.44
N ASN A 139 -2.11 -3.34 -8.77
CA ASN A 139 -2.54 -2.08 -9.37
C ASN A 139 -1.55 -0.92 -9.15
N ALA A 140 -0.33 -1.19 -8.68
CA ALA A 140 0.61 -0.15 -8.23
C ALA A 140 1.19 0.71 -9.38
N CYS A 141 1.33 0.15 -10.59
CA CYS A 141 1.87 0.86 -11.74
C CYS A 141 0.77 1.35 -12.70
N ASN A 142 0.65 2.66 -12.94
CA ASN A 142 -0.36 3.23 -13.86
C ASN A 142 -0.29 2.72 -15.30
N ASN A 143 0.92 2.45 -15.81
CA ASN A 143 1.15 1.89 -17.15
C ASN A 143 1.22 0.35 -17.16
N GLY A 144 0.94 -0.28 -16.02
CA GLY A 144 0.99 -1.72 -15.84
C GLY A 144 -0.19 -2.43 -16.49
N PHE A 145 -0.04 -3.73 -16.67
CA PHE A 145 -1.08 -4.59 -17.21
C PHE A 145 -1.08 -5.94 -16.52
N PHE A 146 -2.27 -6.43 -16.25
CA PHE A 146 -2.51 -7.75 -15.70
C PHE A 146 -2.97 -8.71 -16.79
N ASN A 147 -2.44 -9.93 -16.80
CA ASN A 147 -2.88 -10.98 -17.70
C ASN A 147 -3.74 -11.98 -16.91
N CYS A 148 -4.98 -12.14 -17.35
CA CYS A 148 -5.90 -13.11 -16.78
C CYS A 148 -5.31 -14.52 -16.92
N GLU A 149 -5.47 -15.35 -15.89
CA GLU A 149 -4.87 -16.68 -15.89
C GLU A 149 -5.52 -17.61 -16.92
N LYS A 150 -6.84 -17.52 -17.06
CA LYS A 150 -7.60 -18.13 -18.13
C LYS A 150 -8.29 -17.05 -18.96
N SER A 151 -8.30 -17.29 -20.26
CA SER A 151 -9.00 -16.45 -21.22
C SER A 151 -9.83 -17.30 -22.19
N SER A 152 -10.89 -16.70 -22.72
CA SER A 152 -11.71 -17.26 -23.79
C SER A 152 -11.78 -16.25 -24.94
N ARG A 153 -12.29 -16.68 -26.10
CA ARG A 153 -12.52 -15.77 -27.24
C ARG A 153 -13.43 -14.58 -26.92
N LYS A 154 -14.22 -14.64 -25.84
CA LYS A 154 -15.19 -13.62 -25.42
C LYS A 154 -14.72 -12.77 -24.24
N SER A 155 -13.56 -13.06 -23.64
CA SER A 155 -13.09 -12.37 -22.44
C SER A 155 -11.74 -11.69 -22.68
N ALA A 156 -11.45 -10.65 -21.90
CA ALA A 156 -10.16 -9.99 -21.97
C ALA A 156 -9.04 -10.99 -21.60
N VAL A 157 -8.00 -11.05 -22.44
CA VAL A 157 -6.75 -11.80 -22.15
C VAL A 157 -5.86 -10.97 -21.22
N ARG A 158 -5.98 -9.65 -21.32
CA ARG A 158 -5.14 -8.66 -20.64
C ARG A 158 -5.98 -7.45 -20.28
N ILE A 159 -5.84 -6.97 -19.05
CA ILE A 159 -6.53 -5.80 -18.52
C ILE A 159 -5.50 -4.77 -18.02
N PRO A 160 -5.83 -3.47 -18.01
CA PRO A 160 -5.04 -2.47 -17.29
C PRO A 160 -4.88 -2.80 -15.79
N SER A 161 -3.73 -2.46 -15.21
CA SER A 161 -3.42 -2.72 -13.80
C SER A 161 -4.41 -2.09 -12.82
N TYR A 162 -4.99 -0.91 -13.12
CA TYR A 162 -5.93 -0.24 -12.22
C TYR A 162 -7.21 -1.03 -11.92
N LYS A 163 -7.51 -2.05 -12.74
CA LYS A 163 -8.64 -2.97 -12.57
C LYS A 163 -8.34 -4.16 -11.66
N VAL A 164 -7.08 -4.32 -11.26
CA VAL A 164 -6.69 -5.39 -10.35
C VAL A 164 -7.16 -5.03 -8.95
N ASN A 165 -7.92 -5.92 -8.32
CA ASN A 165 -8.49 -5.78 -6.99
C ASN A 165 -9.34 -4.50 -6.83
N ASP A 166 -10.08 -4.11 -7.88
CA ASP A 166 -10.95 -2.93 -7.88
C ASP A 166 -12.39 -3.25 -7.42
N GLY A 167 -12.68 -4.53 -7.14
CA GLY A 167 -13.99 -5.02 -6.73
C GLY A 167 -14.90 -5.44 -7.89
N HIS A 168 -14.43 -5.36 -9.13
CA HIS A 168 -15.13 -5.77 -10.33
C HIS A 168 -14.43 -6.97 -10.99
N CYS A 169 -15.21 -7.89 -11.57
CA CYS A 169 -14.66 -9.06 -12.23
C CYS A 169 -14.49 -8.79 -13.73
N ASP A 170 -13.33 -8.30 -14.13
CA ASP A 170 -12.95 -8.09 -15.52
C ASP A 170 -12.40 -9.36 -16.19
N CYS A 171 -11.70 -10.22 -15.44
CA CYS A 171 -11.30 -11.54 -15.94
C CYS A 171 -12.46 -12.56 -15.81
N CYS A 172 -12.65 -13.41 -16.82
CA CYS A 172 -13.71 -14.45 -16.80
C CYS A 172 -13.51 -15.53 -15.73
N ASP A 173 -12.28 -15.69 -15.25
CA ASP A 173 -11.90 -16.60 -14.18
C ASP A 173 -11.76 -15.93 -12.80
N GLY A 174 -11.92 -14.60 -12.77
CA GLY A 174 -11.80 -13.75 -11.58
C GLY A 174 -10.40 -13.59 -11.05
N SER A 175 -9.36 -13.85 -11.87
CA SER A 175 -7.96 -13.80 -11.43
C SER A 175 -7.44 -12.41 -11.09
N ASP A 176 -8.11 -11.39 -11.58
CA ASP A 176 -7.91 -9.97 -11.27
C ASP A 176 -8.30 -9.59 -9.84
N GLU A 177 -9.32 -10.24 -9.28
CA GLU A 177 -9.80 -10.04 -7.91
C GLU A 177 -9.25 -11.11 -6.97
N TRP A 178 -7.92 -11.20 -6.90
CA TRP A 178 -7.22 -12.22 -6.14
C TRP A 178 -6.96 -11.83 -4.69
N ALA A 179 -6.80 -10.53 -4.41
CA ALA A 179 -6.77 -10.05 -3.05
C ALA A 179 -8.21 -10.12 -2.56
N GLU A 180 -8.47 -11.00 -1.60
CA GLU A 180 -9.74 -11.03 -0.89
C GLU A 180 -9.82 -9.75 -0.05
N ALA A 181 -10.07 -8.61 -0.70
CA ALA A 181 -10.36 -7.36 -0.04
C ALA A 181 -11.60 -7.61 0.81
N ALA A 182 -11.35 -7.82 2.09
CA ALA A 182 -12.35 -7.97 3.12
C ALA A 182 -13.08 -6.62 3.27
N VAL A 183 -14.02 -6.34 2.36
CA VAL A 183 -14.91 -5.20 2.52
C VAL A 183 -15.87 -5.54 3.66
N LEU A 184 -15.51 -5.07 4.85
CA LEU A 184 -16.30 -5.17 6.07
C LEU A 184 -17.54 -4.27 5.95
N TYR A 185 -18.62 -4.77 5.35
CA TYR A 185 -19.83 -3.97 5.17
C TYR A 185 -20.91 -4.19 6.25
N LYS A 186 -20.68 -5.05 7.26
CA LYS A 186 -21.64 -5.20 8.36
C LYS A 186 -21.03 -5.74 9.65
N LEU A 187 -20.82 -4.86 10.62
CA LEU A 187 -20.70 -5.22 12.03
C LEU A 187 -22.11 -5.45 12.60
N ASN A 188 -22.74 -6.58 12.28
CA ASN A 188 -23.77 -7.07 13.22
C ASN A 188 -23.02 -7.78 14.34
N LYS A 189 -23.34 -7.43 15.59
CA LYS A 189 -22.65 -7.76 16.86
C LYS A 189 -22.12 -9.19 17.06
N LEU A 190 -22.40 -10.14 16.17
CA LEU A 190 -22.03 -11.56 16.25
C LEU A 190 -21.59 -12.21 14.92
N LYS A 191 -21.49 -11.47 13.79
CA LYS A 191 -21.10 -12.10 12.50
C LYS A 191 -20.43 -11.11 11.54
N ILE A 192 -19.11 -11.24 11.40
CA ILE A 192 -18.38 -10.60 10.29
C ILE A 192 -18.72 -11.40 9.03
N THR A 193 -19.37 -10.74 8.07
CA THR A 193 -19.66 -11.35 6.76
C THR A 193 -18.74 -10.71 5.76
N PHE A 194 -17.72 -11.46 5.33
CA PHE A 194 -16.80 -11.04 4.28
C PHE A 194 -17.51 -11.20 2.93
N TYR A 195 -17.69 -10.10 2.21
CA TYR A 195 -18.13 -10.10 0.82
C TYR A 195 -16.96 -9.62 -0.04
N GLY A 196 -16.03 -10.52 -0.34
CA GLY A 196 -15.16 -10.32 -1.51
C GLY A 196 -16.00 -10.48 -2.79
N PRO A 197 -15.60 -9.84 -3.90
CA PRO A 197 -16.24 -10.07 -5.19
C PRO A 197 -16.23 -11.58 -5.49
N ARG A 198 -17.41 -12.16 -5.67
CA ARG A 198 -17.55 -13.58 -6.02
C ARG A 198 -17.36 -13.73 -7.52
N CYS A 199 -16.12 -13.58 -7.97
CA CYS A 199 -15.85 -13.73 -9.38
C CYS A 199 -16.05 -15.20 -9.83
N PRO A 200 -16.73 -15.40 -10.98
CA PRO A 200 -16.90 -16.74 -11.53
C PRO A 200 -15.53 -17.31 -11.90
N ASN A 201 -15.36 -18.63 -11.80
CA ASN A 201 -14.16 -19.32 -12.30
C ASN A 201 -14.42 -19.97 -13.67
N LYS A 202 -15.29 -19.36 -14.48
CA LYS A 202 -15.80 -19.97 -15.69
C LYS A 202 -15.80 -19.00 -16.85
N CYS A 203 -14.86 -19.26 -17.74
CA CYS A 203 -14.93 -18.93 -19.15
C CYS A 203 -15.63 -20.10 -19.89
#